data_AF-A0A1I7SI34-F1
#
_entry.id   AF-A0A1I7SI34-F1
#
_cell.length_a   1.000
_cell.length_b   1.000
_cell.length_c   1.000
_cell.angle_alpha   90.00
_cell.angle_beta   90.00
_cell.angle_gamma   90.00
#
_symmetry.space_group_name_H-M   'P 1'
#
loop_
_entity.id
_entity.type
_entity.pdbx_description
1 polymer ?
#
loop_
_entity_poly.entity_id
_entity_poly.type
_entity_poly.pdbx_seq_one_letter_code
_entity_poly.pdbx_strand_id
1 'polypeptide(L)'
;MLHNALNVSQFRNVGLLMSQSWLDSGIDPNFVEYFKTEWLYSEVFRWFEGASPFPSTNNGVESQNNQIKSQHSFRERLNFHEFVTWATDMIKLDWSKHHPDPSQIEQKTPPHIYASAFAMKRNNRPVFIIQNNEIYAMPSSEHLALDARTVKQIYRKITGDIFESFADYAENRFKVFIVSKSGMRFTCTCPEGTKKNRCKHAVFIECKLNLAQYPPDAMANQLQPKKKRGRPRKAITQSQASRSRVQLQSQLSASSPRRLQHDAPSTSTGFGFSVFSVEPS
;
A
#
# COMPACT_ATOMS: atom_id res chain seq x y z
N MET A 1 -2.40 -1.87 -14.39
CA MET A 1 -2.37 -3.35 -14.33
C MET A 1 -1.35 -3.91 -15.30
N LEU A 2 -1.37 -3.49 -16.58
CA LEU A 2 -0.41 -3.93 -17.61
C LEU A 2 1.07 -3.78 -17.21
N HIS A 3 1.44 -2.70 -16.51
CA HIS A 3 2.82 -2.50 -16.02
C HIS A 3 3.34 -3.60 -15.08
N ASN A 4 2.48 -4.48 -14.53
CA ASN A 4 2.90 -5.57 -13.65
C ASN A 4 3.14 -6.89 -14.41
N ALA A 5 3.17 -6.86 -15.74
CA ALA A 5 3.65 -7.98 -16.54
C ALA A 5 5.04 -8.43 -16.06
N LEU A 6 5.27 -9.73 -16.03
CA LEU A 6 6.53 -10.31 -15.57
C LEU A 6 7.63 -10.24 -16.63
N ASN A 7 7.25 -10.29 -17.90
CA ASN A 7 8.16 -10.30 -19.04
C ASN A 7 7.50 -9.65 -20.27
N VAL A 8 8.29 -9.46 -21.33
CA VAL A 8 7.84 -8.81 -22.57
C VAL A 8 6.70 -9.58 -23.24
N SER A 9 6.75 -10.92 -23.24
CA SER A 9 5.69 -11.74 -23.84
C SER A 9 4.35 -11.50 -23.16
N GLN A 10 4.35 -11.57 -21.83
CA GLN A 10 3.16 -11.29 -21.02
C GLN A 10 2.67 -9.86 -21.18
N PHE A 11 3.57 -8.89 -21.24
CA PHE A 11 3.20 -7.50 -21.49
C PHE A 11 2.45 -7.36 -22.82
N ARG A 12 2.95 -7.99 -23.89
CA ARG A 12 2.32 -7.97 -25.22
C ARG A 12 0.97 -8.67 -25.21
N ASN A 13 0.90 -9.90 -24.73
CA ASN A 13 -0.33 -10.70 -24.76
C ASN A 13 -1.44 -10.06 -23.93
N VAL A 14 -1.13 -9.62 -22.71
CA VAL A 14 -2.12 -8.91 -21.86
C VAL A 14 -2.49 -7.57 -22.45
N GLY A 15 -1.57 -6.86 -23.10
CA GLY A 15 -1.85 -5.60 -23.78
C GLY A 15 -2.78 -5.78 -24.98
N LEU A 16 -2.69 -6.91 -25.70
CA LEU A 16 -3.65 -7.28 -26.75
C LEU A 16 -5.04 -7.57 -26.17
N LEU A 17 -5.12 -8.35 -25.09
CA LEU A 17 -6.39 -8.62 -24.40
C LEU A 17 -7.03 -7.31 -23.90
N MET A 18 -6.21 -6.38 -23.39
CA MET A 18 -6.65 -5.05 -22.95
C MET A 18 -7.15 -4.20 -24.13
N SER A 19 -6.43 -4.22 -25.26
CA SER A 19 -6.81 -3.50 -26.47
C SER A 19 -8.16 -4.00 -27.00
N GLN A 20 -8.38 -5.31 -27.01
CA GLN A 20 -9.66 -5.89 -27.41
C GLN A 20 -10.78 -5.45 -26.45
N SER A 21 -10.55 -5.54 -25.13
CA SER A 21 -11.52 -5.11 -24.13
C SER A 21 -11.90 -3.62 -24.25
N TRP A 22 -10.96 -2.76 -24.67
CA TRP A 22 -11.23 -1.35 -24.95
C TRP A 22 -12.08 -1.13 -26.18
N LEU A 23 -11.80 -1.84 -27.28
CA LEU A 23 -12.64 -1.80 -28.49
C LEU A 23 -14.07 -2.26 -28.16
N ASP A 24 -14.22 -3.34 -27.41
CA ASP A 24 -15.52 -3.86 -26.98
C ASP A 24 -16.27 -2.86 -26.08
N SER A 25 -15.53 -1.99 -25.38
CA SER A 25 -16.08 -0.92 -24.52
C SER A 25 -16.36 0.39 -25.27
N GLY A 26 -16.14 0.44 -26.60
CA GLY A 26 -16.41 1.62 -27.43
C GLY A 26 -15.32 2.69 -27.40
N ILE A 27 -14.08 2.35 -26.99
CA ILE A 27 -12.94 3.25 -27.12
C ILE A 27 -12.60 3.43 -28.60
N ASP A 28 -12.22 4.67 -28.99
CA ASP A 28 -11.85 5.02 -30.35
C ASP A 28 -10.77 4.07 -30.93
N PRO A 29 -11.04 3.38 -32.05
CA PRO A 29 -10.08 2.51 -32.70
C PRO A 29 -8.75 3.19 -33.05
N ASN A 30 -8.76 4.47 -33.40
CA ASN A 30 -7.53 5.20 -33.72
C ASN A 30 -6.62 5.32 -32.50
N PHE A 31 -7.22 5.56 -31.33
CA PHE A 31 -6.47 5.57 -30.07
C PHE A 31 -5.93 4.18 -29.73
N VAL A 32 -6.72 3.11 -29.91
CA VAL A 32 -6.27 1.75 -29.63
C VAL A 32 -5.10 1.36 -30.54
N GLU A 33 -5.13 1.75 -31.81
CA GLU A 33 -4.03 1.50 -32.73
C GLU A 33 -2.78 2.28 -32.34
N TYR A 34 -2.92 3.58 -32.04
CA TYR A 34 -1.83 4.39 -31.49
C TYR A 34 -1.23 3.77 -30.21
N PHE A 35 -2.08 3.26 -29.32
CA PHE A 35 -1.61 2.57 -28.12
C PHE A 35 -0.75 1.35 -28.46
N LYS A 36 -1.19 0.53 -29.41
CA LYS A 36 -0.47 -0.68 -29.83
C LYS A 36 0.86 -0.31 -30.47
N THR A 37 0.90 0.66 -31.38
CA THR A 37 2.13 1.07 -32.07
C THR A 37 3.14 1.69 -31.11
N GLU A 38 2.71 2.67 -30.31
CA GLU A 38 3.63 3.46 -29.48
C GLU A 38 4.01 2.77 -28.16
N TRP A 39 3.11 1.98 -27.57
CA TRP A 39 3.33 1.44 -26.22
C TRP A 39 3.55 -0.06 -26.20
N LEU A 40 2.88 -0.82 -27.08
CA LEU A 40 2.92 -2.28 -27.04
C LEU A 40 4.01 -2.88 -27.94
N TYR A 41 4.18 -2.32 -29.14
CA TYR A 41 5.10 -2.81 -30.15
C TYR A 41 6.36 -1.96 -30.32
N SER A 42 6.40 -0.75 -29.76
CA SER A 42 7.58 0.09 -29.79
C SER A 42 8.81 -0.64 -29.28
N GLU A 43 9.88 -0.63 -30.08
CA GLU A 43 11.17 -1.23 -29.72
C GLU A 43 11.87 -0.43 -28.61
N VAL A 44 11.54 0.86 -28.51
CA VAL A 44 12.26 1.83 -27.70
C VAL A 44 11.89 1.71 -26.22
N PHE A 45 10.69 1.22 -25.89
CA PHE A 45 10.25 1.23 -24.50
C PHE A 45 9.43 0.03 -24.06
N ARG A 46 10.06 -0.74 -23.18
CA ARG A 46 9.49 -1.85 -22.43
C ARG A 46 8.70 -1.29 -21.23
N TRP A 47 7.52 -0.73 -21.46
CA TRP A 47 6.69 -0.02 -20.46
C TRP A 47 6.03 -0.94 -19.39
N PHE A 48 6.82 -1.83 -18.80
CA PHE A 48 6.41 -2.64 -17.67
C PHE A 48 7.54 -2.75 -16.66
N GLU A 49 7.20 -2.98 -15.41
CA GLU A 49 8.13 -2.95 -14.29
C GLU A 49 9.22 -4.02 -14.40
N GLY A 50 8.90 -5.20 -14.97
CA GLY A 50 9.87 -6.28 -15.18
C GLY A 50 10.91 -5.99 -16.28
N ALA A 51 10.81 -4.87 -16.98
CA ALA A 51 11.73 -4.53 -18.06
C ALA A 51 13.08 -3.97 -17.60
N SER A 52 13.11 -3.40 -16.40
CA SER A 52 14.27 -2.76 -15.80
C SER A 52 14.57 -3.42 -14.47
N PRO A 53 15.85 -3.68 -14.14
CA PRO A 53 16.22 -4.14 -12.81
C PRO A 53 16.12 -3.03 -11.75
N PHE A 54 15.84 -1.79 -12.16
CA PHE A 54 15.79 -0.63 -11.27
C PHE A 54 14.35 -0.31 -10.82
N PRO A 55 14.18 0.23 -9.60
CA PRO A 55 12.92 0.80 -9.12
C PRO A 55 12.22 1.70 -10.14
N SER A 56 11.00 1.35 -10.54
CA SER A 56 10.10 2.23 -11.30
C SER A 56 9.45 3.24 -10.35
N THR A 57 10.24 4.21 -9.93
CA THR A 57 9.75 5.32 -9.11
C THR A 57 9.99 6.62 -9.84
N ASN A 58 8.96 7.46 -9.91
CA ASN A 58 9.12 8.83 -10.35
C ASN A 58 9.82 9.70 -9.29
N ASN A 59 10.10 9.18 -8.09
CA ASN A 59 10.72 9.90 -6.99
C ASN A 59 11.98 10.68 -7.39
N GLY A 60 12.84 10.13 -8.25
CA GLY A 60 14.03 10.85 -8.72
C GLY A 60 13.66 12.11 -9.51
N VAL A 61 12.79 11.94 -10.51
CA VAL A 61 12.28 13.04 -11.35
C VAL A 61 11.45 14.03 -10.54
N GLU A 62 10.59 13.54 -9.65
CA GLU A 62 9.76 14.38 -8.77
C GLU A 62 10.59 15.15 -7.75
N SER A 63 11.61 14.52 -7.15
CA SER A 63 12.52 15.18 -6.22
C SER A 63 13.30 16.28 -6.93
N GLN A 64 13.87 15.99 -8.10
CA GLN A 64 14.55 16.98 -8.92
C GLN A 64 13.59 18.11 -9.34
N ASN A 65 12.39 17.77 -9.82
CA ASN A 65 11.37 18.75 -10.16
C ASN A 65 10.95 19.61 -8.95
N ASN A 66 10.86 19.03 -7.76
CA ASN A 66 10.55 19.76 -6.53
C ASN A 66 11.71 20.66 -6.11
N GLN A 67 12.95 20.21 -6.27
CA GLN A 67 14.13 21.05 -6.05
C GLN A 67 14.13 22.23 -7.02
N ILE A 68 13.88 21.98 -8.32
CA ILE A 68 13.72 23.02 -9.33
C ILE A 68 12.59 23.99 -8.97
N LYS A 69 11.42 23.49 -8.56
CA LYS A 69 10.31 24.37 -8.21
C LYS A 69 10.58 25.16 -6.93
N SER A 70 11.24 24.58 -5.92
CA SER A 70 11.48 25.24 -4.64
C SER A 70 12.68 26.20 -4.65
N GLN A 71 13.74 25.86 -5.38
CA GLN A 71 15.00 26.62 -5.40
C GLN A 71 15.17 27.43 -6.68
N HIS A 72 14.49 27.03 -7.77
CA HIS A 72 14.77 27.52 -9.12
C HIS A 72 13.53 28.06 -9.87
N SER A 73 12.36 28.13 -9.25
CA SER A 73 11.23 28.88 -9.81
C SER A 73 11.05 30.18 -9.03
N PHE A 74 11.72 31.23 -9.49
CA PHE A 74 11.34 32.57 -9.05
C PHE A 74 9.95 32.90 -9.59
N ARG A 75 9.05 33.31 -8.70
CA ARG A 75 7.81 33.98 -9.11
C ARG A 75 8.03 35.46 -9.43
N GLU A 76 9.26 35.95 -9.28
CA GLU A 76 9.67 37.34 -9.47
C GLU A 76 10.51 37.48 -10.75
N ARG A 77 10.40 38.64 -11.41
CA ARG A 77 11.19 38.94 -12.60
C ARG A 77 12.59 39.36 -12.17
N LEU A 78 13.59 38.58 -12.55
CA LEU A 78 15.00 38.94 -12.37
C LEU A 78 15.48 39.85 -13.51
N ASN A 79 16.43 40.73 -13.23
CA ASN A 79 17.15 41.40 -14.30
C ASN A 79 18.14 40.43 -14.97
N PHE A 80 18.64 40.79 -16.17
CA PHE A 80 19.45 39.87 -16.97
C PHE A 80 20.73 39.41 -16.26
N HIS A 81 21.39 40.31 -15.52
CA HIS A 81 22.61 39.97 -14.79
C HIS A 81 22.32 38.95 -13.67
N GLU A 82 21.31 39.20 -12.86
CA GLU A 82 20.86 38.29 -11.80
C GLU A 82 20.47 36.91 -12.36
N PHE A 83 19.77 36.89 -13.49
CA PHE A 83 19.39 35.66 -14.16
C PHE A 83 20.60 34.84 -14.60
N VAL A 84 21.62 35.46 -15.22
CA VAL A 84 22.82 34.76 -15.68
C VAL A 84 23.63 34.19 -14.52
N THR A 85 23.81 34.97 -13.44
CA THR A 85 24.49 34.49 -12.22
C THR A 85 23.76 33.29 -11.64
N TRP A 86 22.45 33.42 -11.44
CA TRP A 86 21.63 32.36 -10.89
C TRP A 86 21.62 31.08 -11.74
N ALA A 87 21.48 31.19 -13.07
CA ALA A 87 21.47 30.03 -13.96
C ALA A 87 22.82 29.30 -13.96
N THR A 88 23.92 30.06 -13.87
CA THR A 88 25.28 29.51 -13.77
C THR A 88 25.49 28.75 -12.46
N ASP A 89 24.98 29.29 -11.35
CA ASP A 89 25.07 28.66 -10.03
C ASP A 89 24.24 27.38 -9.97
N MET A 90 23.01 27.37 -10.51
CA MET A 90 22.17 26.17 -10.62
C MET A 90 22.90 25.04 -11.37
N ILE A 91 23.51 25.34 -12.52
CA ILE A 91 24.23 24.34 -13.32
C ILE A 91 25.47 23.81 -12.59
N LYS A 92 26.27 24.69 -11.99
CA LYS A 92 27.55 24.34 -11.36
C LYS A 92 27.43 23.69 -9.98
N LEU A 93 26.40 24.04 -9.20
CA LEU A 93 26.26 23.60 -7.82
C LEU A 93 25.32 22.42 -7.68
N ASP A 94 24.19 22.42 -8.40
CA ASP A 94 23.13 21.45 -8.17
C ASP A 94 23.08 20.35 -9.23
N TRP A 95 23.45 20.66 -10.48
CA TRP A 95 23.34 19.69 -11.58
C TRP A 95 24.65 18.97 -11.90
N SER A 96 25.80 19.62 -11.70
CA SER A 96 27.12 19.02 -11.98
C SER A 96 27.80 18.37 -10.78
N LYS A 97 27.41 18.68 -9.53
CA LYS A 97 28.00 18.03 -8.36
C LYS A 97 27.44 16.61 -8.23
N HIS A 98 28.35 15.63 -8.28
CA HIS A 98 28.05 14.21 -8.11
C HIS A 98 27.12 13.98 -6.92
N HIS A 99 25.89 13.53 -7.21
CA HIS A 99 25.16 12.75 -6.23
C HIS A 99 26.07 11.61 -5.76
N PRO A 100 26.12 11.31 -4.45
CA PRO A 100 26.96 10.22 -3.94
C PRO A 100 26.72 8.97 -4.78
N ASP A 101 27.80 8.31 -5.17
CA ASP A 101 27.75 7.10 -5.99
C ASP A 101 26.70 6.15 -5.39
N PRO A 102 25.63 5.80 -6.12
CA PRO A 102 24.58 4.92 -5.62
C PRO A 102 25.12 3.56 -5.14
N SER A 103 26.31 3.16 -5.63
CA SER A 103 27.01 1.94 -5.19
C SER A 103 27.47 2.00 -3.73
N GLN A 104 27.64 3.19 -3.15
CA GLN A 104 28.12 3.39 -1.77
C GLN A 104 27.00 3.49 -0.74
N ILE A 105 25.73 3.54 -1.16
CA ILE A 105 24.59 3.53 -0.23
C ILE A 105 24.23 2.06 0.00
N GLU A 106 24.79 1.44 1.06
CA GLU A 106 24.26 0.18 1.57
C GLU A 106 22.76 0.37 1.88
N GLN A 107 21.90 -0.18 1.02
CA GLN A 107 20.45 -0.16 1.25
C GLN A 107 20.10 -1.14 2.35
N LYS A 108 20.33 -0.73 3.60
CA LYS A 108 19.91 -1.47 4.78
C LYS A 108 18.40 -1.63 4.74
N THR A 109 17.92 -2.87 4.87
CA THR A 109 16.48 -3.14 4.84
C THR A 109 15.80 -2.40 5.99
N PRO A 110 14.82 -1.51 5.74
CA PRO A 110 14.22 -0.69 6.78
C PRO A 110 13.53 -1.53 7.87
N PRO A 111 13.56 -1.11 9.16
CA PRO A 111 12.97 -1.87 10.27
C PRO A 111 11.49 -2.21 10.09
N HIS A 112 10.70 -1.33 9.48
CA HIS A 112 9.27 -1.56 9.24
C HIS A 112 8.99 -2.73 8.28
N ILE A 113 9.92 -3.04 7.36
CA ILE A 113 9.80 -4.20 6.46
C ILE A 113 10.01 -5.48 7.26
N TYR A 114 11.01 -5.52 8.15
CA TYR A 114 11.22 -6.64 9.06
C TYR A 114 10.03 -6.83 10.01
N ALA A 115 9.48 -5.77 10.59
CA ALA A 115 8.29 -5.87 11.45
C ALA A 115 7.08 -6.45 10.69
N SER A 116 6.88 -6.02 9.45
CA SER A 116 5.81 -6.56 8.59
C SER A 116 6.05 -8.03 8.21
N ALA A 117 7.30 -8.42 7.94
CA ALA A 117 7.67 -9.81 7.67
C ALA A 117 7.52 -10.69 8.92
N PHE A 118 7.82 -10.16 10.10
CA PHE A 118 7.65 -10.85 11.38
C PHE A 118 6.17 -11.05 11.71
N ALA A 119 5.31 -10.07 11.41
CA ALA A 119 3.85 -10.23 11.53
C ALA A 119 3.34 -11.40 10.67
N MET A 120 3.87 -11.58 9.45
CA MET A 120 3.54 -12.73 8.60
C MET A 120 3.96 -14.06 9.22
N LYS A 121 5.13 -14.11 9.89
CA LYS A 121 5.56 -15.29 10.67
C LYS A 121 4.60 -15.59 11.80
N ARG A 122 4.24 -14.58 12.59
CA ARG A 122 3.32 -14.71 13.73
C ARG A 122 1.94 -15.20 13.31
N ASN A 123 1.43 -14.71 12.18
CA ASN A 123 0.14 -15.11 11.63
C ASN A 123 0.19 -16.45 10.88
N ASN A 124 1.31 -17.18 10.92
CA ASN A 124 1.51 -18.45 10.21
C ASN A 124 1.14 -18.37 8.73
N ARG A 125 1.52 -17.28 8.06
CA ARG A 125 1.11 -17.03 6.69
C ARG A 125 1.57 -18.17 5.76
N PRO A 126 0.67 -18.77 4.95
CA PRO A 126 1.01 -19.92 4.13
C PRO A 126 2.04 -19.57 3.05
N VAL A 127 2.98 -20.49 2.85
CA VAL A 127 4.02 -20.42 1.82
C VAL A 127 4.02 -21.75 1.09
N PHE A 128 3.94 -21.69 -0.24
CA PHE A 128 3.95 -22.86 -1.10
C PHE A 128 5.28 -22.91 -1.85
N ILE A 129 5.97 -24.05 -1.78
CA ILE A 129 7.20 -24.28 -2.54
C ILE A 129 6.80 -24.81 -3.92
N ILE A 130 7.23 -24.12 -4.97
CA ILE A 130 6.83 -24.42 -6.35
C ILE A 130 7.93 -25.19 -7.08
N GLN A 131 9.18 -24.73 -6.96
CA GLN A 131 10.35 -25.38 -7.56
C GLN A 131 11.51 -25.38 -6.56
N ASN A 132 11.99 -26.57 -6.18
CA ASN A 132 13.28 -26.87 -5.52
C ASN A 132 13.83 -25.83 -4.52
N ASN A 133 12.99 -25.19 -3.69
CA ASN A 133 13.40 -24.09 -2.80
C ASN A 133 14.00 -22.84 -3.49
N GLU A 134 13.69 -22.65 -4.77
CA GLU A 134 14.07 -21.48 -5.55
C GLU A 134 12.86 -20.57 -5.81
N ILE A 135 11.67 -21.16 -5.95
CA ILE A 135 10.44 -20.42 -6.18
C ILE A 135 9.42 -20.72 -5.09
N TYR A 136 8.93 -19.66 -4.48
CA TYR A 136 7.91 -19.66 -3.45
C TYR A 136 6.69 -18.87 -3.94
N ALA A 137 5.51 -19.31 -3.53
CA ALA A 137 4.26 -18.63 -3.81
C ALA A 137 3.50 -18.35 -2.52
N MET A 138 2.89 -17.18 -2.43
CA MET A 138 2.14 -16.74 -1.25
C MET A 138 0.82 -16.07 -1.69
N PRO A 139 -0.30 -16.33 -1.01
CA PRO A 139 -1.53 -15.57 -1.24
C PRO A 139 -1.30 -14.07 -0.96
N SER A 140 -1.90 -13.21 -1.75
CA SER A 140 -1.71 -11.75 -1.65
C SER A 140 -2.35 -11.14 -0.41
N SER A 141 -3.45 -11.73 0.07
CA SER A 141 -4.15 -11.36 1.29
C SER A 141 -4.08 -12.47 2.33
N GLU A 142 -4.16 -12.10 3.61
CA GLU A 142 -4.23 -13.06 4.74
C GLU A 142 -5.57 -13.77 4.80
N HIS A 143 -6.63 -13.11 4.29
CA HIS A 143 -7.98 -13.68 4.26
C HIS A 143 -8.20 -14.61 3.07
N LEU A 144 -7.25 -14.66 2.13
CA LEU A 144 -7.37 -15.50 0.95
C LEU A 144 -6.80 -16.89 1.26
N ALA A 145 -7.66 -17.77 1.75
CA ALA A 145 -7.32 -19.18 1.94
C ALA A 145 -7.26 -19.88 0.58
N LEU A 146 -6.05 -20.13 0.08
CA LEU A 146 -5.81 -20.91 -1.13
C LEU A 146 -5.13 -22.21 -0.76
N ASP A 147 -5.56 -23.32 -1.38
CA ASP A 147 -4.86 -24.59 -1.27
C ASP A 147 -3.63 -24.65 -2.20
N ALA A 148 -2.78 -25.65 -2.00
CA ALA A 148 -1.56 -25.81 -2.79
C ALA A 148 -1.81 -26.07 -4.28
N ARG A 149 -2.96 -26.68 -4.64
CA ARG A 149 -3.31 -27.02 -6.02
C ARG A 149 -3.71 -25.76 -6.79
N THR A 150 -4.57 -24.95 -6.21
CA THR A 150 -4.99 -23.65 -6.74
C THR A 150 -3.81 -22.71 -6.87
N VAL A 151 -2.91 -22.65 -5.88
CA VAL A 151 -1.70 -21.82 -5.99
C VAL A 151 -0.80 -22.26 -7.15
N LYS A 152 -0.61 -23.57 -7.35
CA LYS A 152 0.15 -24.09 -8.51
C LYS A 152 -0.53 -23.79 -9.84
N GLN A 153 -1.86 -23.86 -9.92
CA GLN A 153 -2.61 -23.49 -11.12
C GLN A 153 -2.47 -22.01 -11.45
N ILE A 154 -2.65 -21.13 -10.45
CA ILE A 154 -2.47 -19.68 -10.62
C ILE A 154 -1.02 -19.38 -11.01
N TYR A 155 -0.04 -20.00 -10.37
CA TYR A 155 1.37 -19.87 -10.75
C TYR A 155 1.58 -20.20 -12.23
N ARG A 156 1.12 -21.37 -12.69
CA ARG A 156 1.24 -21.79 -14.10
C ARG A 156 0.55 -20.82 -15.05
N LYS A 157 -0.62 -20.30 -14.66
CA LYS A 157 -1.36 -19.31 -15.45
C LYS A 157 -0.56 -18.02 -15.59
N ILE A 158 0.02 -17.53 -14.49
CA ILE A 158 0.84 -16.31 -14.46
C ILE A 158 2.15 -16.49 -15.23
N THR A 159 2.87 -17.59 -15.05
CA THR A 159 4.18 -17.79 -15.69
C THR A 159 4.09 -18.28 -17.12
N GLY A 160 3.05 -19.05 -17.44
CA GLY A 160 2.77 -19.54 -18.80
C GLY A 160 1.99 -18.55 -19.65
N ASP A 161 1.57 -17.41 -19.08
CA ASP A 161 0.87 -16.35 -19.78
C ASP A 161 -0.45 -16.79 -20.45
N ILE A 162 -1.19 -17.65 -19.73
CA ILE A 162 -2.38 -18.33 -20.24
C ILE A 162 -3.63 -17.59 -19.73
N PHE A 163 -3.85 -16.37 -20.23
CA PHE A 163 -5.03 -15.57 -19.87
C PHE A 163 -6.03 -15.53 -21.02
N GLU A 164 -7.30 -15.77 -20.72
CA GLU A 164 -8.37 -15.80 -21.74
C GLU A 164 -8.89 -14.40 -22.04
N SER A 165 -8.84 -13.50 -21.06
CA SER A 165 -9.29 -12.12 -21.18
C SER A 165 -8.48 -11.20 -20.27
N PHE A 166 -8.61 -9.89 -20.50
CA PHE A 166 -7.98 -8.90 -19.61
C PHE A 166 -8.57 -8.93 -18.20
N ALA A 167 -9.87 -9.20 -18.07
CA ALA A 167 -10.53 -9.36 -16.77
C ALA A 167 -9.95 -10.56 -16.01
N ASP A 168 -9.74 -11.69 -16.69
CA ASP A 168 -9.12 -12.88 -16.13
C ASP A 168 -7.67 -12.61 -15.66
N TYR A 169 -6.90 -11.84 -16.43
CA TYR A 169 -5.59 -11.36 -16.01
C TYR A 169 -5.68 -10.49 -14.74
N ALA A 170 -6.55 -9.48 -14.76
CA ALA A 170 -6.73 -8.54 -13.65
C ALA A 170 -7.12 -9.25 -12.35
N GLU A 171 -7.99 -10.26 -12.45
CA GLU A 171 -8.46 -11.04 -11.31
C GLU A 171 -7.34 -11.93 -10.74
N ASN A 172 -6.53 -12.56 -11.59
CA ASN A 172 -5.57 -13.58 -11.15
C ASN A 172 -4.16 -13.07 -10.85
N ARG A 173 -3.71 -12.00 -11.52
CA ARG A 173 -2.33 -11.49 -11.42
C ARG A 173 -1.90 -11.17 -9.99
N PHE A 174 -2.83 -10.71 -9.16
CA PHE A 174 -2.57 -10.31 -7.78
C PHE A 174 -3.19 -11.26 -6.74
N LYS A 175 -3.67 -12.45 -7.11
CA LYS A 175 -4.10 -13.45 -6.11
C LYS A 175 -2.92 -14.08 -5.39
N VAL A 176 -1.81 -14.26 -6.11
CA VAL A 176 -0.59 -14.90 -5.60
C VAL A 176 0.61 -14.02 -5.92
N PHE A 177 1.46 -13.81 -4.91
CA PHE A 177 2.78 -13.23 -5.09
C PHE A 177 3.81 -14.33 -5.18
N ILE A 178 4.70 -14.21 -6.16
CA ILE A 178 5.78 -15.14 -6.44
C ILE A 178 7.05 -14.51 -5.86
N VAL A 179 7.79 -15.28 -5.07
CA VAL A 179 9.10 -14.92 -4.54
C VAL A 179 10.12 -15.87 -5.14
N SER A 180 11.07 -15.34 -5.90
CA SER A 180 12.15 -16.09 -6.51
C SER A 180 13.47 -15.80 -5.80
N LYS A 181 14.28 -16.85 -5.64
CA LYS A 181 15.64 -16.78 -5.09
C LYS A 181 16.64 -16.70 -6.25
N SER A 182 17.57 -15.77 -6.17
CA SER A 182 18.73 -15.67 -7.07
C SER A 182 19.98 -15.46 -6.23
N GLY A 183 20.75 -16.53 -6.04
CA GLY A 183 21.86 -16.57 -5.07
C GLY A 183 21.38 -16.29 -3.64
N MET A 184 21.88 -15.20 -3.04
CA MET A 184 21.46 -14.75 -1.70
C MET A 184 20.30 -13.74 -1.72
N ARG A 185 19.85 -13.32 -2.91
CA ARG A 185 18.80 -12.30 -3.05
C ARG A 185 17.45 -12.93 -3.31
N PHE A 186 16.41 -12.30 -2.80
CA PHE A 186 15.02 -12.67 -3.03
C PHE A 186 14.28 -11.52 -3.71
N THR A 187 13.65 -11.81 -4.85
CA THR A 187 12.81 -10.88 -5.59
C THR A 187 11.36 -11.30 -5.49
N CYS A 188 10.44 -10.34 -5.44
CA CYS A 188 9.02 -10.64 -5.27
C CYS A 188 8.15 -9.87 -6.26
N THR A 189 7.14 -10.53 -6.82
CA THR A 189 6.20 -9.97 -7.81
C THR A 189 5.07 -9.14 -7.22
N CYS A 190 5.09 -8.88 -5.90
CA CYS A 190 4.16 -7.96 -5.25
C CYS A 190 4.52 -6.49 -5.61
N PRO A 191 3.55 -5.55 -5.55
CA PRO A 191 3.79 -4.16 -5.94
C PRO A 191 4.98 -3.49 -5.25
N GLU A 192 5.22 -3.79 -3.96
CA GLU A 192 6.38 -3.24 -3.24
C GLU A 192 7.70 -3.86 -3.71
N GLY A 193 7.71 -5.18 -3.93
CA GLY A 193 8.90 -5.91 -4.35
C GLY A 193 9.34 -5.49 -5.74
N THR A 194 8.38 -5.36 -6.65
CA THR A 194 8.61 -4.88 -8.01
C THR A 194 9.12 -3.43 -8.03
N LYS A 195 8.57 -2.54 -7.20
CA LYS A 195 8.97 -1.13 -7.19
C LYS A 195 10.25 -0.83 -6.42
N LYS A 196 10.54 -1.57 -5.35
CA LYS A 196 11.63 -1.24 -4.41
C LYS A 196 12.72 -2.30 -4.37
N ASN A 197 12.60 -3.38 -5.15
CA ASN A 197 13.45 -4.58 -5.11
C ASN A 197 13.57 -5.26 -3.73
N ARG A 198 12.81 -4.80 -2.72
CA ARG A 198 12.80 -5.34 -1.36
C ARG A 198 11.42 -5.14 -0.77
N CYS A 199 10.82 -6.21 -0.26
CA CYS A 199 9.50 -6.18 0.37
C CYS A 199 9.42 -7.16 1.53
N LYS A 200 8.33 -7.08 2.30
CA LYS A 200 8.09 -7.98 3.44
C LYS A 200 8.05 -9.47 3.05
N HIS A 201 7.58 -9.81 1.84
CA HIS A 201 7.51 -11.20 1.38
C HIS A 201 8.91 -11.79 1.15
N ALA A 202 9.80 -11.04 0.48
CA ALA A 202 11.17 -11.46 0.26
C ALA A 202 11.93 -11.65 1.58
N VAL A 203 11.82 -10.67 2.49
CA VAL A 203 12.44 -10.72 3.84
C VAL A 203 11.88 -11.88 4.66
N PHE A 204 10.56 -12.12 4.59
CA PHE A 204 9.93 -13.22 5.30
C PHE A 204 10.48 -14.58 4.87
N ILE A 205 10.62 -14.82 3.56
CA ILE A 205 11.18 -16.07 3.04
C ILE A 205 12.65 -16.20 3.44
N GLU A 206 13.44 -15.15 3.31
CA GLU A 206 14.86 -15.14 3.70
C GLU A 206 15.07 -15.51 5.17
N CYS A 207 14.27 -14.93 6.08
CA CYS A 207 14.30 -15.29 7.49
C CYS A 207 13.76 -16.70 7.76
N LYS A 208 12.74 -17.14 7.02
CA LYS A 208 12.19 -18.50 7.15
C LYS A 208 13.19 -19.58 6.75
N LEU A 209 14.10 -19.26 5.82
CA LEU A 209 15.19 -20.13 5.38
C LEU A 209 16.46 -19.99 6.23
N ASN A 210 16.41 -19.24 7.34
CA ASN A 210 17.54 -18.95 8.23
C ASN A 210 18.73 -18.27 7.53
N LEU A 211 18.49 -17.54 6.43
CA LEU A 211 19.53 -16.76 5.73
C LEU A 211 19.70 -15.37 6.34
N ALA A 212 18.68 -14.88 7.06
CA ALA A 212 18.70 -13.66 7.83
C ALA A 212 17.93 -13.85 9.15
N GLN A 213 18.20 -13.00 10.13
CA GLN A 213 17.45 -12.97 11.39
C GLN A 213 16.57 -11.72 11.47
N TYR A 214 15.42 -11.84 12.14
CA TYR A 214 14.63 -10.67 12.49
C TYR A 214 15.40 -9.86 13.54
N PRO A 215 15.57 -8.55 13.37
CA PRO A 215 16.23 -7.75 14.37
C PRO A 215 15.29 -7.55 15.59
N PRO A 216 15.82 -7.42 16.82
CA PRO A 216 15.01 -7.41 18.05
C PRO A 216 13.97 -6.27 18.10
N ASP A 217 14.32 -5.12 17.57
CA ASP A 217 13.47 -3.93 17.42
C ASP A 217 12.25 -4.20 16.53
N ALA A 218 12.40 -5.01 15.47
CA ALA A 218 11.27 -5.42 14.61
C ALA A 218 10.33 -6.41 15.30
N MET A 219 10.83 -7.19 16.27
CA MET A 219 10.02 -8.11 17.08
C MET A 219 9.27 -7.39 18.20
N ALA A 220 9.88 -6.35 18.79
CA ALA A 220 9.30 -5.54 19.86
C ALA A 220 8.22 -4.56 19.37
N ASN A 221 8.40 -3.99 18.16
CA ASN A 221 7.46 -3.04 17.58
C ASN A 221 6.21 -3.76 17.04
N GLN A 222 5.24 -4.01 17.92
CA GLN A 222 3.85 -4.15 17.47
C GLN A 222 3.48 -2.86 16.75
N LEU A 223 3.34 -2.91 15.42
CA LEU A 223 2.77 -1.81 14.65
C LEU A 223 1.34 -1.61 15.14
N GLN A 224 1.18 -0.77 16.16
CA GLN A 224 -0.10 -0.26 16.60
C GLN A 224 -0.80 0.27 15.34
N PRO A 225 -2.03 -0.15 15.04
CA PRO A 225 -2.73 0.31 13.86
C PRO A 225 -2.73 1.82 13.87
N LYS A 226 -2.03 2.42 12.88
CA LYS A 226 -1.95 3.87 12.74
C LYS A 226 -3.39 4.37 12.73
N LYS A 227 -3.78 5.15 13.75
CA LYS A 227 -5.15 5.71 13.83
C LYS A 227 -5.49 6.27 12.46
N LYS A 228 -6.59 5.81 11.86
CA LYS A 228 -7.08 6.34 10.58
C LYS A 228 -7.03 7.85 10.71
N ARG A 229 -6.31 8.55 9.83
CA ARG A 229 -6.34 10.01 9.78
C ARG A 229 -7.80 10.39 9.53
N GLY A 230 -8.53 10.72 10.59
CA GLY A 230 -9.87 11.26 10.46
C GLY A 230 -9.77 12.47 9.57
N ARG A 231 -10.68 12.59 8.60
CA ARG A 231 -10.90 13.86 7.91
C ARG A 231 -10.96 14.95 8.99
N PRO A 232 -10.16 16.02 8.91
CA PRO A 232 -10.24 17.11 9.87
C PRO A 232 -11.71 17.48 10.02
N ARG A 233 -12.26 17.38 11.23
CA ARG A 233 -13.61 17.88 11.48
C ARG A 233 -13.60 19.34 11.06
N LYS A 234 -14.55 19.75 10.19
CA LYS A 234 -14.72 21.16 9.82
C LYS A 234 -14.71 21.95 11.13
N ALA A 235 -13.81 22.93 11.23
CA ALA A 235 -13.82 23.86 12.35
C ALA A 235 -15.24 24.44 12.43
N ILE A 236 -15.92 24.19 13.54
CA ILE A 236 -17.20 24.83 13.82
C ILE A 236 -16.87 26.31 13.98
N THR A 237 -17.27 27.13 13.02
CA THR A 237 -17.12 28.58 13.11
C THR A 237 -17.80 29.05 14.41
N GLN A 238 -17.18 29.99 15.15
CA GLN A 238 -17.69 30.46 16.45
C GLN A 238 -19.17 30.91 16.41
N SER A 239 -19.71 31.25 15.24
CA SER A 239 -21.12 31.60 15.02
C SER A 239 -22.11 30.41 15.09
N GLN A 240 -21.64 29.16 14.92
CA GLN A 240 -22.47 27.96 15.03
C GLN A 240 -22.51 27.41 16.46
N ALA A 241 -21.43 27.56 17.24
CA ALA A 241 -21.38 27.15 18.64
C ALA A 241 -22.31 27.99 19.54
N SER A 242 -22.51 29.27 19.22
CA SER A 242 -23.41 30.16 19.94
C SER A 242 -24.89 29.82 19.69
N ARG A 243 -25.27 29.39 18.47
CA ARG A 243 -26.64 28.95 18.17
C ARG A 243 -27.03 27.66 18.89
N SER A 244 -26.12 26.69 18.98
CA SER A 244 -26.36 25.43 19.72
C SER A 244 -26.55 25.66 21.22
N ARG A 245 -25.85 26.65 21.80
CA ARG A 245 -25.95 26.99 23.22
C ARG A 245 -27.27 27.69 23.57
N VAL A 246 -27.77 28.54 22.69
CA VAL A 246 -29.08 29.22 22.85
C VAL A 246 -30.24 28.23 22.76
N GLN A 247 -30.17 27.22 21.89
CA GLN A 247 -31.21 26.19 21.78
C GLN A 247 -31.31 25.26 23.00
N LEU A 248 -30.19 24.93 23.66
CA LEU A 248 -30.23 24.12 24.88
C LEU A 248 -30.80 24.90 26.07
N GLN A 249 -30.58 26.21 26.11
CA GLN A 249 -31.03 27.06 27.21
C GLN A 249 -32.54 27.34 27.15
N SER A 250 -33.12 27.42 25.94
CA SER A 250 -34.59 27.56 25.77
C SER A 250 -35.38 26.30 26.11
N GLN A 251 -34.75 25.12 26.10
CA GLN A 251 -35.42 23.86 26.48
C GLN A 251 -35.43 23.63 28.00
N LEU A 252 -34.49 24.21 28.75
CA LEU A 252 -34.43 24.09 30.21
C LEU A 252 -35.34 25.09 30.94
N SER A 253 -35.79 26.15 30.28
CA SER A 253 -36.69 27.16 30.86
C SER A 253 -38.19 26.80 30.75
N ALA A 254 -38.56 25.69 30.11
CA ALA A 254 -39.96 25.31 29.89
C ALA A 254 -40.52 24.26 30.87
N SER A 255 -39.70 23.70 31.78
CA SER A 255 -40.15 22.72 32.77
C SER A 255 -40.18 23.33 34.17
N SER A 256 -41.29 23.98 34.50
CA SER A 256 -41.61 24.43 35.87
C SER A 256 -42.11 23.25 36.72
N PRO A 257 -41.67 23.09 37.99
CA PRO A 257 -42.03 21.93 38.82
C PRO A 257 -43.37 22.12 39.53
N ARG A 258 -44.29 21.16 39.36
CA ARG A 258 -45.51 21.05 40.19
C ARG A 258 -45.17 20.55 41.58
N ARG A 259 -45.82 21.20 42.55
CA ARG A 259 -45.65 21.16 44.00
C ARG A 259 -46.06 19.82 44.62
N LEU A 260 -45.28 19.38 45.61
CA LEU A 260 -45.51 18.27 46.53
C LEU A 260 -46.77 18.46 47.38
N GLN A 261 -47.49 17.37 47.64
CA GLN A 261 -48.19 17.15 48.90
C GLN A 261 -47.81 15.79 49.48
N HIS A 262 -47.45 15.84 50.76
CA HIS A 262 -47.15 14.74 51.66
C HIS A 262 -48.44 14.05 52.10
N ASP A 263 -48.36 12.73 52.35
CA ASP A 263 -48.95 12.10 53.53
C ASP A 263 -48.14 10.82 53.87
N ALA A 264 -47.97 10.57 55.15
CA ALA A 264 -47.27 9.44 55.77
C ALA A 264 -48.25 8.76 56.77
N PRO A 265 -47.84 7.77 57.60
CA PRO A 265 -47.21 6.47 57.32
C PRO A 265 -48.00 5.31 58.00
N SER A 266 -47.67 4.04 57.72
CA SER A 266 -47.80 2.96 58.72
C SER A 266 -46.99 1.70 58.37
N THR A 267 -46.05 1.41 59.27
CA THR A 267 -45.53 0.10 59.74
C THR A 267 -46.21 -1.18 59.23
N SER A 268 -45.41 -2.21 58.87
CA SER A 268 -45.23 -3.42 59.70
C SER A 268 -44.31 -4.47 59.06
N THR A 269 -43.38 -4.95 59.88
CA THR A 269 -42.80 -6.31 60.01
C THR A 269 -43.06 -7.37 58.93
N GLY A 270 -41.99 -8.07 58.51
CA GLY A 270 -42.11 -9.38 57.87
C GLY A 270 -40.76 -10.05 57.56
N PHE A 271 -40.43 -11.06 58.36
CA PHE A 271 -39.29 -11.98 58.28
C PHE A 271 -39.11 -12.69 56.92
N GLY A 272 -37.87 -13.11 56.59
CA GLY A 272 -37.63 -14.13 55.56
C GLY A 272 -36.15 -14.44 55.30
N PHE A 273 -35.67 -15.54 55.89
CA PHE A 273 -34.33 -16.16 55.79
C PHE A 273 -33.89 -16.51 54.33
N SER A 274 -32.58 -16.40 54.01
CA SER A 274 -31.56 -17.45 53.72
C SER A 274 -31.94 -18.46 52.61
N VAL A 275 -31.09 -18.82 51.63
CA VAL A 275 -29.96 -19.76 51.77
C VAL A 275 -29.11 -19.79 50.48
N PHE A 276 -27.79 -19.98 50.67
CA PHE A 276 -26.72 -20.31 49.72
C PHE A 276 -26.89 -21.63 48.94
N SER A 277 -26.24 -21.76 47.78
CA SER A 277 -25.44 -22.92 47.26
C SER A 277 -25.08 -22.61 45.80
N VAL A 278 -23.85 -22.39 45.34
CA VAL A 278 -22.62 -23.23 45.27
C VAL A 278 -22.85 -24.60 44.63
N GLU A 279 -22.53 -24.67 43.32
CA GLU A 279 -21.78 -25.68 42.51
C GLU A 279 -21.77 -27.19 42.90
N PRO A 280 -21.21 -28.13 42.09
CA PRO A 280 -20.69 -28.09 40.70
C PRO A 280 -21.15 -29.27 39.81
N SER A 281 -20.82 -29.22 38.51
CA SER A 281 -20.19 -30.28 37.69
C SER A 281 -20.03 -29.78 36.25
#